data_AF-A0A8J8GVM2-F1
#
_entry.id   AF-A0A8J8GVM2-F1
#
_cell.length_a   1.000
_cell.length_b   1.000
_cell.length_c   1.000
_cell.angle_alpha   90.00
_cell.angle_beta   90.00
_cell.angle_gamma   90.00
#
_symmetry.space_group_name_H-M   'P 1'
#
loop_
_entity.id
_entity.type
_entity.pdbx_description
1 polymer ?
#
loop_
_entity_poly.entity_id
_entity_poly.type
_entity_poly.pdbx_seq_one_letter_code
_entity_poly.pdbx_strand_id
1 'polypeptide(L)'
;MAPGRRCSSFADVNDVQLDGTRIIPVVALPDADLALDLGQALSAGGIRTIEVTLRTPAAIAAIARLAEHSDLLVGAGTVLTAEQVELAVEAGAKYILSPGFSATVVRRCQEVGVPVIPGIATATELQAALEAGITTVKFFPA
;
A
#
# COMPACT_ATOMS: atom_id res chain seq x y z
N MET A 1 28.11 -14.11 -10.63
CA MET A 1 28.11 -12.80 -9.95
C MET A 1 26.67 -12.48 -9.58
N ALA A 2 26.33 -12.52 -8.30
CA ALA A 2 25.01 -12.11 -7.82
C ALA A 2 24.94 -10.57 -7.77
N PRO A 3 23.82 -9.93 -8.14
CA PRO A 3 23.69 -8.49 -7.99
C PRO A 3 23.66 -8.14 -6.50
N GLY A 4 24.45 -7.12 -6.14
CA GLY A 4 24.73 -6.73 -4.76
C GLY A 4 23.46 -6.36 -3.99
N ARG A 5 23.34 -6.93 -2.79
CA ARG A 5 22.48 -6.39 -1.74
C ARG A 5 22.95 -4.97 -1.45
N ARG A 6 22.11 -3.98 -1.72
CA ARG A 6 22.33 -2.63 -1.21
C ARG A 6 22.32 -2.73 0.31
N CYS A 7 23.42 -2.31 0.93
CA CYS A 7 23.54 -2.10 2.36
C CYS A 7 22.49 -1.04 2.74
N SER A 8 21.56 -1.39 3.62
CA SER A 8 20.44 -0.54 4.05
C SER A 8 20.95 0.59 4.95
N SER A 9 21.35 1.71 4.36
CA SER A 9 21.56 2.97 5.06
C SER A 9 20.32 3.84 4.90
N PHE A 10 19.58 4.06 5.99
CA PHE A 10 18.29 4.78 6.07
C PHE A 10 17.21 4.18 5.14
N ALA A 11 16.20 3.51 5.72
CA ALA A 11 15.02 3.14 4.95
C ALA A 11 14.35 4.44 4.46
N ASP A 12 14.43 4.71 3.16
CA ASP A 12 13.66 5.80 2.55
C ASP A 12 12.19 5.45 2.76
N VAL A 13 11.45 6.30 3.47
CA VAL A 13 10.00 6.10 3.68
C VAL A 13 9.28 5.95 2.34
N ASN A 14 9.84 6.47 1.25
CA ASN A 14 9.25 6.38 -0.09
C ASN A 14 9.60 5.08 -0.83
N ASP A 15 10.49 4.24 -0.29
CA ASP A 15 10.83 2.93 -0.87
C ASP A 15 9.88 1.85 -0.34
N VAL A 16 8.86 1.54 -1.13
CA VAL A 16 7.96 0.43 -0.80
C VAL A 16 8.68 -0.87 -1.12
N GLN A 17 8.96 -1.69 -0.10
CA GLN A 17 9.55 -3.03 -0.28
C GLN A 17 8.56 -3.98 -0.97
N LEU A 18 8.38 -3.79 -2.28
CA LEU A 18 7.63 -4.67 -3.17
C LEU A 18 8.54 -5.70 -3.86
N ASP A 19 9.76 -5.91 -3.38
CA ASP A 19 10.75 -6.78 -4.00
C ASP A 19 10.20 -8.18 -4.30
N GLY A 20 10.23 -8.56 -5.59
CA GLY A 20 9.71 -9.84 -6.07
C GLY A 20 8.18 -9.89 -6.25
N THR A 21 7.44 -8.85 -5.83
CA THR A 21 6.00 -8.72 -6.09
C THR A 21 5.77 -8.42 -7.57
N ARG A 22 4.99 -9.28 -8.25
CA ARG A 22 4.60 -9.08 -9.66
C ARG A 22 3.14 -8.68 -9.83
N ILE A 23 2.31 -8.99 -8.85
CA ILE A 23 0.86 -8.78 -8.86
C ILE A 23 0.46 -8.30 -7.46
N ILE A 24 -0.34 -7.24 -7.40
CA ILE A 24 -1.01 -6.77 -6.18
C ILE A 24 -2.52 -6.89 -6.43
N PRO A 25 -3.22 -7.82 -5.78
CA PRO A 25 -4.67 -7.88 -5.81
C PRO A 25 -5.26 -6.62 -5.16
N VAL A 26 -6.20 -5.98 -5.86
CA VAL A 26 -6.97 -4.83 -5.35
C VAL A 26 -8.32 -5.33 -4.88
N VAL A 27 -8.51 -5.41 -3.56
CA VAL A 27 -9.65 -6.11 -2.96
C VAL A 27 -10.58 -5.13 -2.25
N ALA A 28 -11.89 -5.30 -2.44
CA ALA A 28 -12.91 -4.70 -1.59
C ALA A 28 -13.59 -5.84 -0.83
N LEU A 29 -13.33 -5.96 0.48
CA LEU A 29 -13.97 -6.98 1.31
C LEU A 29 -15.32 -6.45 1.81
N PRO A 30 -16.44 -7.13 1.50
CA PRO A 30 -17.75 -6.73 2.03
C PRO A 30 -17.89 -7.04 3.53
N ASP A 31 -17.14 -8.02 4.01
CA ASP A 31 -17.11 -8.48 5.40
C ASP A 31 -15.66 -8.79 5.79
N ALA A 32 -15.27 -8.35 6.98
CA ALA A 32 -13.93 -8.58 7.50
C ALA A 32 -13.74 -10.01 7.99
N ASP A 33 -14.80 -10.81 8.19
CA ASP A 33 -14.68 -12.21 8.61
C ASP A 33 -14.09 -13.09 7.48
N LEU A 34 -14.19 -12.64 6.23
CA LEU A 34 -13.59 -13.29 5.05
C LEU A 34 -12.07 -13.04 4.93
N ALA A 35 -11.51 -12.16 5.76
CA ALA A 35 -10.13 -11.68 5.63
C ALA A 35 -9.10 -12.80 5.81
N LEU A 36 -9.31 -13.69 6.77
CA LEU A 36 -8.38 -14.79 7.06
C LEU A 36 -8.36 -15.82 5.92
N ASP A 37 -9.54 -16.26 5.47
CA ASP A 37 -9.68 -17.21 4.36
C ASP A 37 -9.08 -16.65 3.07
N LEU A 38 -9.31 -15.36 2.79
CA LEU A 38 -8.68 -14.66 1.68
C LEU A 38 -7.15 -14.69 1.80
N GLY A 39 -6.62 -14.38 2.99
CA GLY A 39 -5.18 -14.34 3.21
C GLY A 39 -4.52 -15.71 2.98
N GLN A 40 -5.14 -16.78 3.48
CA GLN A 40 -4.69 -18.15 3.25
C GLN A 40 -4.72 -18.52 1.77
N ALA A 41 -5.80 -18.19 1.06
CA ALA A 41 -5.92 -18.46 -0.36
C ALA A 41 -4.85 -17.73 -1.20
N LEU A 42 -4.55 -16.47 -0.87
CA LEU A 42 -3.50 -15.70 -1.52
C LEU A 42 -2.11 -16.31 -1.28
N SER A 43 -1.78 -16.62 -0.02
CA SER A 43 -0.50 -17.23 0.33
C SER A 43 -0.33 -18.59 -0.35
N ALA A 44 -1.36 -19.44 -0.36
CA ALA A 44 -1.37 -20.72 -1.07
C ALA A 44 -1.18 -20.56 -2.59
N GLY A 45 -1.68 -19.46 -3.17
CA GLY A 45 -1.47 -19.08 -4.56
C GLY A 45 -0.11 -18.42 -4.86
N GLY A 46 0.75 -18.26 -3.84
CA GLY A 46 2.05 -17.61 -3.97
C GLY A 46 2.00 -16.08 -4.02
N ILE A 47 0.85 -15.47 -3.72
CA ILE A 47 0.69 -14.02 -3.63
C ILE A 47 0.95 -13.59 -2.19
N ARG A 48 1.93 -12.71 -2.01
CA ARG A 48 2.38 -12.25 -0.69
C ARG A 48 2.07 -10.77 -0.40
N THR A 49 1.40 -10.08 -1.32
CA THR A 49 1.13 -8.65 -1.21
C THR A 49 -0.31 -8.37 -1.60
N ILE A 50 -1.02 -7.53 -0.86
CA ILE A 50 -2.44 -7.22 -1.08
C ILE A 50 -2.75 -5.75 -0.82
N GLU A 51 -3.56 -5.14 -1.69
CA GLU A 51 -4.19 -3.83 -1.48
C GLU A 51 -5.65 -4.02 -1.03
N VAL A 52 -5.97 -3.71 0.23
CA VAL A 52 -7.36 -3.65 0.73
C VAL A 52 -7.89 -2.24 0.53
N THR A 53 -8.87 -2.09 -0.36
CA THR A 53 -9.46 -0.78 -0.67
C THR A 53 -10.42 -0.29 0.41
N LEU A 54 -10.31 0.97 0.81
CA LEU A 54 -11.22 1.66 1.74
C LEU A 54 -12.55 2.04 1.06
N ARG A 55 -13.16 1.07 0.37
CA ARG A 55 -14.44 1.22 -0.35
C ARG A 55 -15.61 0.52 0.35
N THR A 56 -15.35 -0.11 1.49
CA THR A 56 -16.35 -0.80 2.30
C THR A 56 -16.20 -0.41 3.78
N PRO A 57 -17.29 -0.45 4.58
CA PRO A 57 -17.20 -0.23 6.03
C PRO A 57 -16.30 -1.24 6.75
N ALA A 58 -16.13 -2.44 6.19
CA ALA A 58 -15.32 -3.52 6.77
C ALA A 58 -13.81 -3.37 6.52
N ALA A 59 -13.37 -2.43 5.68
CA ALA A 59 -11.99 -2.40 5.17
C ALA A 59 -10.92 -2.30 6.28
N ILE A 60 -11.11 -1.44 7.28
CA ILE A 60 -10.15 -1.27 8.39
C ILE A 60 -10.06 -2.54 9.23
N ALA A 61 -11.19 -3.16 9.58
CA ALA A 61 -11.21 -4.43 10.30
C ALA A 61 -10.59 -5.58 9.48
N ALA A 62 -10.79 -5.57 8.15
CA ALA A 62 -10.19 -6.55 7.25
C ALA A 62 -8.66 -6.39 7.17
N ILE A 63 -8.15 -5.15 7.13
CA ILE A 63 -6.71 -4.85 7.21
C ILE A 63 -6.13 -5.42 8.51
N ALA A 64 -6.77 -5.15 9.66
CA ALA A 64 -6.32 -5.65 10.95
C ALA A 64 -6.19 -7.17 10.99
N ARG A 65 -7.20 -7.89 10.48
CA ARG A 65 -7.18 -9.36 10.42
C ARG A 65 -6.16 -9.91 9.44
N LEU A 66 -6.00 -9.28 8.27
CA LEU A 66 -4.97 -9.67 7.30
C LEU A 66 -3.56 -9.39 7.81
N ALA A 67 -3.36 -8.32 8.60
CA ALA A 67 -2.06 -7.95 9.14
C ALA A 67 -1.53 -8.97 10.17
N GLU A 68 -2.40 -9.77 10.78
CA GLU A 68 -2.02 -10.92 11.62
C GLU A 68 -1.41 -12.08 10.79
N HIS A 69 -1.66 -12.11 9.47
CA HIS A 69 -1.14 -13.14 8.58
C HIS A 69 0.31 -12.85 8.17
N SER A 70 1.27 -13.48 8.86
CA SER A 70 2.72 -13.20 8.72
C SER A 70 3.31 -13.28 7.30
N ASP A 71 2.72 -14.06 6.39
CA ASP A 71 3.21 -14.16 5.00
C ASP A 71 2.73 -13.01 4.08
N LEU A 72 1.85 -12.12 4.56
CA LEU A 72 1.24 -11.08 3.75
C LEU A 72 1.76 -9.68 4.10
N LEU A 73 2.23 -8.98 3.07
CA LEU A 73 2.41 -7.54 3.07
C LEU A 73 1.08 -6.88 2.73
N VAL A 74 0.42 -6.35 3.75
CA VAL A 74 -0.91 -5.73 3.63
C VAL A 74 -0.77 -4.22 3.43
N GLY A 75 -1.38 -3.69 2.38
CA GLY A 75 -1.50 -2.26 2.13
C GLY A 75 -2.95 -1.80 2.10
N ALA A 76 -3.16 -0.51 2.36
CA ALA A 76 -4.47 0.13 2.25
C ALA A 76 -4.57 0.89 0.92
N GLY A 77 -5.60 0.60 0.14
CA GLY A 77 -5.90 1.24 -1.13
C GLY A 77 -7.08 2.19 -1.07
N THR A 78 -7.26 3.02 -2.09
CA THR A 78 -8.35 4.02 -2.12
C THR A 78 -8.28 5.00 -0.92
N VAL A 79 -7.07 5.32 -0.45
CA VAL A 79 -6.87 6.29 0.63
C VAL A 79 -6.96 7.70 0.05
N LEU A 80 -7.83 8.52 0.63
CA LEU A 80 -8.19 9.85 0.14
C LEU A 80 -7.86 10.96 1.15
N THR A 81 -7.74 10.65 2.43
CA THR A 81 -7.53 11.63 3.50
C THR A 81 -6.39 11.24 4.44
N ALA A 82 -5.84 12.21 5.18
CA ALA A 82 -4.84 11.97 6.21
C ALA A 82 -5.38 11.09 7.35
N GLU A 83 -6.64 11.26 7.73
CA GLU A 83 -7.29 10.43 8.75
C GLU A 83 -7.36 8.95 8.33
N GLN A 84 -7.61 8.68 7.04
CA GLN A 84 -7.59 7.32 6.51
C GLN A 84 -6.19 6.70 6.52
N VAL A 85 -5.12 7.51 6.41
CA VAL A 85 -3.75 7.02 6.60
C VAL A 85 -3.57 6.51 8.02
N GLU A 86 -3.97 7.30 9.03
CA GLU A 86 -3.87 6.89 10.45
C GLU A 86 -4.61 5.60 10.72
N LEU A 87 -5.89 5.54 10.36
CA LEU A 87 -6.72 4.37 10.60
C LEU A 87 -6.15 3.11 9.94
N ALA A 88 -5.61 3.24 8.72
CA ALA A 88 -5.00 2.13 8.01
C ALA A 88 -3.70 1.66 8.68
N VAL A 89 -2.83 2.59 9.07
CA VAL A 89 -1.55 2.30 9.74
C VAL A 89 -1.78 1.69 11.12
N GLU A 90 -2.71 2.23 11.90
CA GLU A 90 -3.12 1.69 13.20
C GLU A 90 -3.68 0.27 13.06
N ALA A 91 -4.42 0.00 11.98
CA ALA A 91 -4.88 -1.35 11.65
C ALA A 91 -3.77 -2.28 11.13
N GLY A 92 -2.54 -1.80 10.95
CA GLY A 92 -1.39 -2.62 10.57
C GLY A 92 -1.03 -2.61 9.09
N ALA A 93 -1.63 -1.74 8.28
CA ALA A 93 -1.19 -1.54 6.89
C ALA A 93 0.30 -1.12 6.86
N LYS A 94 1.05 -1.72 5.93
CA LYS A 94 2.48 -1.51 5.75
C LYS A 94 2.83 -0.57 4.60
N TYR A 95 1.85 -0.24 3.77
CA TYR A 95 1.98 0.75 2.70
C TYR A 95 0.60 1.29 2.30
N ILE A 96 0.58 2.48 1.70
CA ILE A 96 -0.63 3.20 1.30
C ILE A 96 -0.68 3.36 -0.21
N LEU A 97 -1.84 3.15 -0.82
CA LEU A 97 -2.14 3.55 -2.20
C LEU A 97 -3.35 4.48 -2.24
N SER A 98 -3.19 5.57 -2.98
CA SER A 98 -4.29 6.48 -3.34
C SER A 98 -4.62 6.32 -4.83
N PRO A 99 -5.87 6.59 -5.26
CA PRO A 99 -6.25 6.49 -6.67
C PRO A 99 -5.66 7.61 -7.53
N GLY A 100 -5.20 8.70 -6.91
CA GLY A 100 -4.55 9.84 -7.56
C GLY A 100 -3.51 10.48 -6.62
N PHE A 101 -2.76 11.45 -7.12
CA PHE A 101 -1.78 12.16 -6.31
C PHE A 101 -2.49 13.14 -5.36
N SER A 102 -2.23 12.99 -4.07
CA SER A 102 -2.73 13.90 -3.03
C SER A 102 -1.57 14.29 -2.13
N ALA A 103 -1.13 15.56 -2.23
CA ALA A 103 -0.05 16.10 -1.40
C ALA A 103 -0.35 15.94 0.11
N THR A 104 -1.62 15.99 0.51
CA THR A 104 -2.04 15.78 1.90
C THR A 104 -1.82 14.34 2.35
N VAL A 105 -2.20 13.35 1.53
CA VAL A 105 -1.98 11.93 1.84
C VAL A 105 -0.48 11.62 1.85
N VAL A 106 0.25 12.07 0.83
CA VAL A 106 1.71 11.85 0.71
C VAL A 106 2.45 12.43 1.92
N ARG A 107 2.20 13.69 2.26
CA ARG A 107 2.81 14.34 3.42
C ARG A 107 2.50 13.57 4.71
N ARG A 108 1.23 13.14 4.90
CA ARG A 108 0.88 12.40 6.11
C ARG A 108 1.60 11.06 6.20
N CYS A 109 1.70 10.33 5.09
CA CYS A 109 2.43 9.07 5.04
C CYS A 109 3.90 9.26 5.43
N GLN A 110 4.54 10.32 4.92
CA GLN A 110 5.92 10.68 5.26
C GLN A 110 6.08 11.06 6.74
N GLU A 111 5.14 11.82 7.32
CA GLU A 111 5.14 12.20 8.73
C GLU A 111 5.06 10.98 9.67
N VAL A 112 4.28 9.96 9.32
CA VAL A 112 4.11 8.75 10.14
C VAL A 112 5.06 7.61 9.75
N GLY A 113 5.92 7.82 8.77
CA GLY A 113 6.92 6.83 8.37
C GLY A 113 6.33 5.61 7.63
N VAL A 114 5.20 5.76 6.93
CA VAL A 114 4.61 4.68 6.10
C VAL A 114 4.85 4.96 4.60
N PRO A 115 5.27 3.96 3.81
CA PRO A 115 5.41 4.13 2.38
C PRO A 115 4.11 4.39 1.63
N VAL A 116 4.18 5.21 0.58
CA VAL A 116 3.02 5.62 -0.24
C VAL A 116 3.30 5.46 -1.73
N ILE A 117 2.33 4.88 -2.45
CA ILE A 117 2.31 4.72 -3.91
C ILE A 117 1.08 5.47 -4.44
N PRO A 118 1.20 6.76 -4.76
CA PRO A 118 0.08 7.53 -5.26
C PRO A 118 -0.27 7.16 -6.70
N GLY A 119 -1.55 7.21 -7.02
CA GLY A 119 -2.05 7.11 -8.38
C GLY A 119 -1.66 8.32 -9.23
N ILE A 120 -1.37 8.13 -10.51
CA ILE A 120 -1.18 9.21 -11.50
C ILE A 120 -1.76 8.79 -12.86
N ALA A 121 -2.22 9.76 -13.64
CA ALA A 121 -2.70 9.56 -15.01
C ALA A 121 -1.98 10.48 -16.02
N THR A 122 -1.23 11.49 -15.56
CA THR A 122 -0.62 12.53 -16.39
C THR A 122 0.84 12.80 -16.05
N ALA A 123 1.57 13.41 -16.97
CA ALA A 123 2.95 13.86 -16.75
C ALA A 123 3.06 14.96 -15.67
N THR A 124 2.02 15.78 -15.49
CA THR A 124 1.99 16.80 -14.43
C THR A 124 1.91 16.15 -13.05
N GLU A 125 1.09 15.12 -12.88
CA GLU A 125 0.98 14.39 -11.62
C GLU A 125 2.26 13.58 -11.32
N LEU A 126 2.90 13.02 -12.36
CA LEU A 126 4.20 12.38 -12.20
C LEU A 126 5.27 13.38 -11.71
N GLN A 127 5.32 14.58 -12.28
CA GLN A 127 6.23 15.63 -11.83
C GLN A 127 5.96 16.03 -10.38
N ALA A 128 4.69 16.21 -10.00
CA ALA A 128 4.31 16.50 -8.62
C ALA A 128 4.73 15.38 -7.64
N ALA A 129 4.63 14.11 -8.05
CA ALA A 129 5.10 12.97 -7.27
C ALA A 129 6.64 13.01 -7.10
N LEU A 130 7.38 13.25 -8.18
CA LEU A 130 8.84 13.36 -8.14
C LEU A 130 9.32 14.53 -7.26
N GLU A 131 8.65 15.68 -7.32
CA GLU A 131 8.92 16.85 -6.46
C GLU A 131 8.70 16.53 -4.97
N ALA A 132 7.74 15.66 -4.66
CA ALA A 132 7.48 15.17 -3.31
C ALA A 132 8.42 14.03 -2.87
N GLY A 133 9.43 13.67 -3.68
CA GLY A 133 10.38 12.59 -3.40
C GLY A 133 9.84 11.19 -3.68
N ILE A 134 8.71 11.05 -4.37
CA ILE A 134 8.10 9.76 -4.71
C ILE A 134 8.68 9.22 -6.02
N THR A 135 9.29 8.04 -5.96
CA THR A 135 9.90 7.36 -7.12
C THR A 135 9.09 6.18 -7.64
N THR A 136 8.00 5.81 -6.97
CA THR A 136 7.11 4.72 -7.37
C THR A 136 5.67 5.19 -7.33
N VAL A 137 4.97 5.04 -8.46
CA VAL A 137 3.60 5.53 -8.66
C VAL A 137 2.71 4.43 -9.23
N LYS A 138 1.40 4.56 -9.04
CA LYS A 138 0.38 3.69 -9.64
C LYS A 138 -0.19 4.39 -10.87
N PHE A 139 0.08 3.91 -12.08
CA PHE A 139 -0.59 4.44 -13.27
C PHE A 139 -2.07 4.00 -13.26
N PHE A 140 -3.01 4.94 -13.13
CA PHE A 140 -4.43 4.64 -12.94
C PHE A 140 -5.35 5.81 -13.38
N PRO A 141 -6.44 5.54 -14.12
CA PRO A 141 -6.82 4.24 -14.69
C PRO A 141 -5.92 3.87 -15.88
N ALA A 142 -5.54 2.60 -15.97
CA ALA A 142 -4.71 2.05 -17.05
C ALA A 142 -5.56 1.32 -18.09
#